data_AF-A0AA96IW43-F1
#
_entry.id   AF-A0AA96IW43-F1
#
_cell.length_a   1.000
_cell.length_b   1.000
_cell.length_c   1.000
_cell.angle_alpha   90.00
_cell.angle_beta   90.00
_cell.angle_gamma   90.00
#
_symmetry.space_group_name_H-M   'P 1'
#
loop_
_entity.id
_entity.type
_entity.pdbx_description
1 polymer ?
#
loop_
_entity_poly.entity_id
_entity_poly.type
_entity_poly.pdbx_seq_one_letter_code
_entity_poly.pdbx_strand_id
1 'polypeptide(L)'
;MATDTDNDFYDRADAVIRLANDQLAEVSRGKVSASCMYASSRFSAWVSACGFESGEDMAAAKQETMEYFVKQFRSMLEENLNDYIDNFKTYMSRKDG
;
A
#
# COMPACT_ATOMS: atom_id res chain seq x y z
N MET A 1 26.22 -4.90 -1.67
CA MET A 1 25.39 -5.94 -2.31
C MET A 1 24.07 -5.26 -2.62
N ALA A 2 23.74 -5.10 -3.90
CA ALA A 2 22.50 -4.46 -4.32
C ALA A 2 21.34 -5.24 -3.68
N THR A 3 20.47 -4.52 -2.95
CA THR A 3 19.29 -5.11 -2.33
C THR A 3 18.40 -5.63 -3.44
N ASP A 4 18.26 -6.94 -3.47
CA ASP A 4 17.43 -7.72 -4.40
C ASP A 4 15.94 -7.48 -4.08
N THR A 5 15.53 -6.21 -4.13
CA THR A 5 14.12 -5.85 -4.20
C THR A 5 13.68 -6.32 -5.57
N ASP A 6 13.23 -7.58 -5.61
CA ASP A 6 12.66 -8.28 -6.75
C ASP A 6 11.93 -7.30 -7.67
N ASN A 7 12.41 -7.08 -8.90
CA ASN A 7 11.76 -6.15 -9.84
C ASN A 7 10.26 -6.46 -9.97
N ASP A 8 9.87 -7.72 -9.78
CA ASP A 8 8.48 -8.14 -9.81
C ASP A 8 7.65 -7.54 -8.65
N PHE A 9 8.27 -7.11 -7.54
CA PHE A 9 7.58 -6.40 -6.45
C PHE A 9 7.02 -5.06 -6.95
N TYR A 10 7.85 -4.26 -7.60
CA TYR A 10 7.42 -2.96 -8.13
C TYR A 10 6.40 -3.15 -9.25
N ASP A 11 6.58 -4.14 -10.13
CA ASP A 11 5.61 -4.46 -11.18
C ASP A 11 4.22 -4.82 -10.61
N ARG A 12 4.18 -5.59 -9.51
CA ARG A 12 2.94 -5.93 -8.80
C ARG A 12 2.30 -4.70 -8.15
N ALA A 13 3.11 -3.85 -7.49
CA ALA A 13 2.61 -2.63 -6.87
C ALA A 13 2.04 -1.66 -7.93
N ASP A 14 2.74 -1.49 -9.04
CA ASP A 14 2.31 -0.65 -10.16
C ASP A 14 1.04 -1.18 -10.81
N ALA A 15 0.84 -2.51 -10.88
CA ALA A 15 -0.41 -3.08 -11.36
C ALA A 15 -1.62 -2.65 -10.52
N VAL A 16 -1.46 -2.55 -9.21
CA VAL A 16 -2.51 -2.05 -8.30
C VAL A 16 -2.73 -0.55 -8.52
N ILE A 17 -1.66 0.23 -8.70
CA ILE A 17 -1.74 1.67 -8.97
C ILE A 17 -2.44 1.94 -10.31
N ARG A 18 -2.13 1.17 -11.36
CA ARG A 18 -2.81 1.26 -12.67
C ARG A 18 -4.31 1.06 -12.53
N LEU A 19 -4.73 0.01 -11.82
CA LEU A 19 -6.15 -0.24 -11.56
C LEU A 19 -6.81 0.90 -10.77
N ALA A 20 -6.12 1.47 -9.79
CA ALA A 20 -6.62 2.63 -9.05
C ALA A 20 -6.77 3.87 -9.96
N ASN A 21 -5.79 4.11 -10.84
CA ASN A 21 -5.81 5.21 -11.79
C ASN A 21 -6.95 5.09 -12.80
N ASP A 22 -7.26 3.89 -13.28
CA ASP A 22 -8.40 3.65 -14.18
C ASP A 22 -9.73 4.08 -13.53
N GLN A 23 -9.88 3.89 -12.22
CA GLN A 23 -11.08 4.31 -11.49
C GLN A 23 -11.21 5.83 -11.34
N LEU A 24 -10.12 6.58 -11.49
CA LEU A 24 -10.14 8.05 -11.40
C LEU A 24 -10.89 8.72 -12.55
N ALA A 25 -11.22 7.98 -13.62
CA ALA A 25 -12.09 8.47 -14.69
C ALA A 25 -13.49 8.84 -14.18
N GLU A 26 -14.01 8.10 -13.19
CA GLU A 26 -15.40 8.22 -12.72
C GLU A 26 -15.50 8.57 -11.22
N VAL A 27 -14.43 8.29 -10.45
CA VAL A 27 -14.44 8.36 -8.99
C VAL A 27 -13.37 9.32 -8.50
N SER A 28 -13.69 10.13 -7.47
CA SER A 28 -12.73 11.10 -6.93
C SER A 28 -11.51 10.42 -6.29
N ARG A 29 -10.37 11.11 -6.32
CA ARG A 29 -9.09 10.66 -5.72
C ARG A 29 -9.25 10.19 -4.28
N GLY A 30 -10.02 10.92 -3.46
CA GLY A 30 -10.28 10.54 -2.07
C GLY A 30 -11.04 9.23 -1.91
N LYS A 31 -12.04 8.98 -2.77
CA LYS A 31 -12.81 7.72 -2.75
C LYS A 31 -11.97 6.54 -3.24
N VAL A 32 -11.21 6.71 -4.33
CA VAL A 32 -10.30 5.67 -4.82
C VAL A 32 -9.22 5.35 -3.79
N SER A 33 -8.63 6.36 -3.16
CA SER A 33 -7.66 6.17 -2.07
C SER A 33 -8.23 5.37 -0.89
N ALA A 34 -9.46 5.69 -0.45
CA ALA A 34 -10.15 4.93 0.58
C ALA A 34 -10.39 3.46 0.17
N SER A 35 -10.78 3.22 -1.09
CA SER A 35 -10.94 1.88 -1.65
C SER A 35 -9.61 1.10 -1.67
N CYS A 36 -8.51 1.73 -2.07
CA CYS A 36 -7.18 1.12 -2.04
C CYS A 36 -6.80 0.69 -0.61
N MET A 37 -6.97 1.59 0.37
CA MET A 37 -6.65 1.30 1.77
C MET A 37 -7.49 0.13 2.32
N TYR A 38 -8.78 0.11 2.00
CA TYR A 38 -9.66 -0.98 2.40
C TYR A 38 -9.30 -2.30 1.72
N ALA A 39 -8.98 -2.28 0.41
CA ALA A 39 -8.53 -3.46 -0.33
C ALA A 39 -7.25 -4.05 0.28
N SER A 40 -6.24 -3.21 0.56
CA SER A 40 -5.01 -3.61 1.24
C SER A 40 -5.29 -4.24 2.61
N SER A 41 -6.18 -3.66 3.42
CA SER A 41 -6.52 -4.22 4.73
C SER A 41 -7.16 -5.61 4.64
N ARG A 42 -8.02 -5.86 3.64
CA ARG A 42 -8.65 -7.16 3.41
C ARG A 42 -7.64 -8.20 2.95
N PHE A 43 -6.73 -7.80 2.07
CA PHE A 43 -5.66 -8.65 1.61
C PHE A 43 -4.72 -9.03 2.77
N SER A 44 -4.28 -8.06 3.58
CA SER A 44 -3.49 -8.31 4.79
C SER A 44 -4.19 -9.26 5.77
N ALA A 45 -5.50 -9.09 5.99
CA ALA A 45 -6.26 -9.98 6.86
C ALA A 45 -6.29 -11.42 6.33
N TRP A 46 -6.49 -11.61 5.02
CA TRP A 46 -6.46 -12.92 4.38
C TRP A 46 -5.07 -13.57 4.45
N VAL A 47 -4.01 -12.83 4.11
CA VAL A 47 -2.62 -13.32 4.21
C VAL A 47 -2.30 -13.76 5.63
N SER A 48 -2.73 -12.98 6.63
CA SER A 48 -2.54 -13.34 8.05
C SER A 48 -3.29 -14.61 8.40
N ALA A 49 -4.55 -14.72 8.00
CA ALA A 49 -5.38 -15.90 8.26
C ALA A 49 -4.77 -17.19 7.69
N CYS A 50 -4.09 -17.12 6.53
CA CYS A 50 -3.38 -18.27 5.96
C CYS A 50 -2.21 -18.79 6.82
N GLY A 51 -1.75 -18.00 7.80
CA GLY A 51 -0.68 -18.38 8.73
C GLY A 51 -1.16 -18.98 10.05
N PHE A 52 -2.47 -19.06 10.31
CA PHE A 52 -3.02 -19.60 11.56
C PHE A 52 -3.83 -20.88 11.31
N GLU A 53 -3.87 -21.76 12.31
CA GLU A 53 -4.63 -23.02 12.24
C GLU A 53 -6.10 -22.85 12.66
N SER A 54 -6.39 -21.82 13.47
CA SER A 54 -7.73 -21.56 13.99
C SER A 54 -8.04 -20.06 14.08
N GLY A 55 -9.34 -19.75 14.22
CA GLY A 55 -9.79 -18.39 14.49
C GLY A 55 -9.41 -17.91 15.90
N GLU A 56 -9.27 -18.82 16.88
CA GLU A 56 -8.81 -18.46 18.22
C GLU A 56 -7.35 -18.02 18.23
N ASP A 57 -6.46 -18.73 17.52
CA ASP A 57 -5.04 -18.36 17.42
C ASP A 57 -4.87 -17.01 16.73
N MET A 58 -5.61 -16.78 15.63
CA MET A 58 -5.62 -15.51 14.93
C MET A 58 -6.16 -14.38 15.83
N ALA A 59 -7.18 -14.65 16.65
CA ALA A 59 -7.73 -13.66 17.58
C ALA A 59 -6.72 -13.29 18.67
N ALA A 60 -5.96 -14.26 19.19
CA ALA A 60 -4.90 -14.02 20.17
C ALA A 60 -3.75 -13.17 19.58
N ALA A 61 -3.40 -13.39 18.31
CA ALA A 61 -2.35 -12.65 17.61
C ALA A 61 -2.84 -11.36 16.89
N LYS A 62 -4.13 -11.02 16.99
CA LYS A 62 -4.75 -9.93 16.21
C LYS A 62 -4.04 -8.60 16.39
N GLN A 63 -3.77 -8.22 17.63
CA GLN A 63 -3.19 -6.90 17.94
C GLN A 63 -1.75 -6.79 17.41
N GLU A 64 -0.95 -7.82 17.61
CA GLU A 64 0.42 -7.90 17.08
C GLU A 64 0.43 -7.82 15.54
N THR A 65 -0.48 -8.56 14.90
CA THR A 65 -0.66 -8.54 13.44
C THR A 65 -1.01 -7.13 12.94
N MET A 66 -1.95 -6.45 13.61
CA MET A 66 -2.32 -5.07 13.27
C MET A 66 -1.14 -4.11 13.40
N GLU A 67 -0.38 -4.20 14.49
CA GLU A 67 0.79 -3.35 14.74
C GLU A 67 1.88 -3.56 13.69
N TYR A 68 2.11 -4.81 13.28
CA TYR A 68 3.02 -5.14 12.20
C TYR A 68 2.64 -4.41 10.90
N PHE A 69 1.41 -4.59 10.40
CA PHE A 69 0.99 -3.96 9.14
C PHE A 69 0.96 -2.43 9.22
N VAL A 70 0.50 -1.85 10.33
CA VAL A 70 0.49 -0.39 10.51
C VAL A 70 1.93 0.16 10.51
N LYS A 71 2.87 -0.52 11.15
CA LYS A 71 4.29 -0.12 11.16
C LYS A 71 4.88 -0.17 9.76
N GLN A 72 4.66 -1.25 9.01
CA GLN A 72 5.14 -1.37 7.63
C GLN A 72 4.54 -0.29 6.73
N PHE A 73 3.22 -0.10 6.78
CA PHE A 73 2.53 0.92 5.99
C PHE A 73 3.03 2.33 6.31
N ARG A 74 3.23 2.64 7.60
CA ARG A 74 3.80 3.93 8.03
C ARG A 74 5.18 4.15 7.43
N SER A 75 6.06 3.16 7.51
CA SER A 75 7.42 3.26 6.96
C SER A 75 7.42 3.54 5.47
N MET A 76 6.62 2.79 4.69
CA MET A 76 6.50 3.00 3.24
C MET A 76 5.90 4.36 2.91
N LEU A 77 4.86 4.78 3.65
CA LEU A 77 4.23 6.08 3.44
C LEU A 77 5.20 7.23 3.74
N GLU A 78 5.98 7.12 4.82
CA GLU A 78 6.99 8.11 5.19
C GLU A 78 8.06 8.26 4.10
N GLU A 79 8.58 7.14 3.57
CA GLU A 79 9.53 7.16 2.45
C GLU A 79 8.97 7.86 1.22
N ASN A 80 7.74 7.52 0.82
CA ASN A 80 7.07 8.15 -0.33
C ASN A 80 6.82 9.65 -0.08
N LEU A 81 6.37 10.02 1.11
CA LEU A 81 6.13 11.43 1.45
C LEU A 81 7.43 12.23 1.44
N ASN A 82 8.52 11.68 1.97
CA ASN A 82 9.83 12.31 1.94
C ASN A 82 10.30 12.54 0.50
N ASP A 83 10.13 11.55 -0.40
CA ASP A 83 10.45 11.73 -1.82
C ASP A 83 9.63 12.86 -2.47
N TYR A 84 8.33 12.93 -2.20
CA TYR A 84 7.49 14.05 -2.67
C TYR A 84 7.87 15.39 -2.05
N ILE A 85 8.34 15.43 -0.80
CA ILE A 85 8.80 16.66 -0.14
C ILE A 85 10.08 17.16 -0.81
N ASP A 86 11.06 16.27 -0.98
CA ASP A 86 12.37 16.60 -1.54
C ASP A 86 12.27 16.99 -3.02
N ASN A 87 11.38 16.33 -3.77
CA ASN A 87 11.19 16.54 -5.20
C ASN A 87 9.91 17.32 -5.55
N PHE A 88 9.29 18.00 -4.57
CA PHE A 88 7.96 18.61 -4.72
C PHE A 88 7.82 19.49 -5.95
N LYS A 89 8.79 20.39 -6.15
CA LYS A 89 8.77 21.30 -7.30
C LYS A 89 8.74 20.52 -8.60
N THR A 90 9.63 19.55 -8.78
CA THR A 90 9.74 18.75 -10.01
C THR A 90 8.48 17.93 -10.30
N TYR A 91 7.96 17.22 -9.29
CA TYR A 91 6.78 16.36 -9.47
C TYR A 91 5.51 17.16 -9.68
N MET A 92 5.36 18.28 -8.98
CA MET A 92 4.14 19.09 -9.03
C MET A 92 4.19 20.21 -10.08
N SER A 93 5.37 20.51 -10.66
CA SER A 93 5.52 21.49 -11.75
C SER A 93 5.18 20.93 -13.12
N ARG A 94 4.91 19.62 -13.24
CA ARG A 94 4.48 19.02 -14.51
C ARG A 94 3.02 19.39 -14.78
N LYS A 95 2.82 20.65 -15.17
CA LYS A 95 1.69 21.08 -15.98
C LYS A 95 2.08 20.90 -17.45
N ASP A 96 1.14 20.34 -18.19
CA ASP A 96 1.00 20.35 -19.65
C ASP A 96 1.84 19.33 -20.43
N GLY A 97 1.21 18.17 -20.66
CA GLY A 97 1.12 17.56 -21.98
C GLY A 97 -0.36 17.35 -22.28
#